data_AF-A0AAD4CDS2-F1
#
_entry.id   AF-A0AAD4CDS2-F1
#
_cell.length_a   1.000
_cell.length_b   1.000
_cell.length_c   1.000
_cell.angle_alpha   90.00
_cell.angle_beta   90.00
_cell.angle_gamma   90.00
#
_symmetry.space_group_name_H-M   'P 1'
#
loop_
_entity.id
_entity.type
_entity.pdbx_description
1 polymer ?
#
loop_
_entity_poly.entity_id
_entity_poly.type
_entity_poly.pdbx_seq_one_letter_code
_entity_poly.pdbx_strand_id
1 'polypeptide(L)'
;MDSLPSRFQSPLSMAVAALLVLVPRDSVSYGSPAGSAAPARRTVAQLYAQSALQLIDEDIGVYGSTPSGCASSHLDRPYPRSPLHRDLPVDIEGLIALLLLSVYEYCQRGNLSKMRARTNQALLQAMDMGLHCIPEEVDGFQESKRRAWWWTIHLLYLTSTLQILPPHILLGDSRITTPYPSYHVSPEPWKLYMESQDTYLDIARFVKDLESQYPSPESVPLSSRHEIDRFDSKLRSMMTESNSFVGPDLQDSIEAHAARNIWNYTRSTLNSARLRLYRFIAFSKRPIFLWRHCDLPALNQPPSGDEPMTHSVGSTALTTDDHIHNAEDLTNEAVHASKACLKSALAFTRSFSAICSPDNCADGTILRPRPLPSFACCAMQASYTLLILLYTLEHAVASGNCVRYRELIYDPEPGTERNGLERLIQELRDNVTRMLHTMDNCFSTFEGVMAMPEDVRNAFQYIGASGE
;
A
#
# COMPACT_ATOMS: atom_id res chain seq x y z
N MET A 1 31.67 -6.29 -13.66
CA MET A 1 31.06 -6.60 -12.35
C MET A 1 31.87 -7.72 -11.68
N ASP A 2 33.19 -7.77 -11.89
CA ASP A 2 33.90 -9.06 -11.94
C ASP A 2 34.68 -9.38 -10.65
N SER A 3 34.21 -8.89 -9.50
CA SER A 3 34.88 -9.08 -8.21
C SER A 3 33.95 -9.47 -7.06
N LEU A 4 32.67 -9.74 -7.33
CA LEU A 4 31.72 -10.23 -6.32
C LEU A 4 31.78 -11.77 -6.25
N PRO A 5 31.85 -12.37 -5.04
CA PRO A 5 31.75 -13.82 -4.86
C PRO A 5 30.51 -14.40 -5.56
N SER A 6 30.58 -15.62 -6.10
CA SER A 6 29.51 -16.25 -6.90
C SER A 6 28.13 -16.30 -6.20
N ARG A 7 28.08 -16.38 -4.86
CA ARG A 7 26.83 -16.29 -4.07
C ARG A 7 26.12 -14.93 -4.16
N PHE A 8 26.87 -13.87 -4.49
CA PHE A 8 26.35 -12.51 -4.70
C PHE A 8 26.17 -12.21 -6.19
N GLN A 9 26.03 -13.26 -7.01
CA GLN A 9 25.68 -13.19 -8.42
C GLN A 9 24.37 -13.96 -8.70
N SER A 10 23.51 -14.15 -7.69
CA SER A 10 22.16 -14.70 -7.90
C SER A 10 21.16 -13.61 -8.28
N PRO A 11 20.06 -13.94 -8.98
CA PRO A 11 18.96 -13.02 -9.24
C PRO A 11 18.49 -12.29 -7.99
N LEU A 12 18.32 -13.03 -6.90
CA LEU A 12 17.85 -12.50 -5.63
C LEU A 12 18.85 -11.50 -5.04
N SER A 13 20.14 -11.82 -5.06
CA SER A 13 21.18 -10.92 -4.57
C SER A 13 21.20 -9.59 -5.36
N MET A 14 21.00 -9.65 -6.68
CA MET A 14 20.92 -8.46 -7.54
C MET A 14 19.66 -7.65 -7.29
N ALA A 15 18.50 -8.30 -7.13
CA ALA A 15 17.25 -7.60 -6.81
C ALA A 15 17.31 -6.92 -5.44
N VAL A 16 17.90 -7.57 -4.44
CA VAL A 16 18.15 -6.97 -3.12
C VAL A 16 19.12 -5.79 -3.24
N ALA A 17 20.21 -5.93 -4.01
CA ALA A 17 21.16 -4.84 -4.24
C ALA A 17 20.51 -3.63 -4.94
N ALA A 18 19.59 -3.87 -5.88
CA ALA A 18 18.84 -2.81 -6.58
C ALA A 18 18.00 -1.96 -5.62
N LEU A 19 17.42 -2.57 -4.57
CA LEU A 19 16.67 -1.85 -3.54
C LEU A 19 17.59 -1.18 -2.52
N LEU A 20 18.59 -1.91 -2.01
CA LEU A 20 19.48 -1.40 -0.96
C LEU A 20 20.34 -0.22 -1.42
N VAL A 21 20.78 -0.21 -2.68
CA VAL A 21 21.61 0.90 -3.18
C VAL A 21 20.85 2.23 -3.26
N LEU A 22 19.52 2.22 -3.24
CA LEU A 22 18.72 3.44 -3.18
C LEU A 22 18.81 4.09 -1.79
N VAL A 23 18.86 3.27 -0.74
CA VAL A 23 18.89 3.70 0.66
C VAL A 23 20.20 4.46 0.93
N PRO A 24 20.14 5.75 1.30
CA PRO A 24 21.33 6.49 1.69
C PRO A 24 22.02 5.78 2.87
N ARG A 25 23.35 5.66 2.84
CA ARG A 25 24.09 5.29 4.05
C ARG A 25 24.03 6.47 5.00
N ASP A 26 23.69 6.22 6.27
CA ASP A 26 23.82 7.18 7.37
C ASP A 26 25.31 7.45 7.63
N SER A 27 26.01 8.08 6.69
CA SER A 27 27.33 8.62 6.95
C SER A 27 27.15 10.00 7.56
N VAL A 28 27.27 10.02 8.88
CA VAL A 28 27.91 11.09 9.64
C VAL A 28 29.09 11.64 8.84
N SER A 29 28.85 12.67 8.04
CA SER A 29 29.88 13.55 7.49
C SER A 29 29.20 14.85 7.08
N TYR A 30 29.33 15.82 7.98
CA TYR A 30 29.02 17.21 7.72
C TYR A 30 29.70 17.65 6.41
N GLY A 31 28.93 17.87 5.35
CA GLY A 31 29.42 18.66 4.21
C GLY A 31 29.01 18.25 2.80
N SER A 32 28.40 17.08 2.56
CA SER A 32 27.91 16.73 1.21
C SER A 32 26.38 16.75 1.15
N PRO A 33 25.75 17.55 0.27
CA PRO A 33 24.29 17.55 0.15
C PRO A 33 23.86 16.16 -0.31
N ALA A 34 23.01 15.50 0.50
CA ALA A 34 22.52 14.13 0.28
C ALA A 34 21.91 13.89 -1.13
N GLY A 35 21.56 14.97 -1.83
CA GLY A 35 21.05 14.97 -3.21
C GLY A 35 22.10 14.74 -4.31
N SER A 36 23.39 14.98 -4.11
CA SER A 36 24.40 14.86 -5.18
C SER A 36 24.62 13.42 -5.66
N ALA A 37 24.42 12.44 -4.78
CA ALA A 37 24.60 11.02 -5.06
C ALA A 37 23.31 10.29 -5.51
N ALA A 38 22.13 10.94 -5.45
CA ALA A 38 20.86 10.30 -5.79
C ALA A 38 20.78 9.83 -7.26
N PRO A 39 21.20 10.62 -8.27
CA PRO A 39 21.22 10.16 -9.66
C PRO A 39 22.14 8.96 -9.88
N ALA A 40 23.29 8.92 -9.20
CA ALA A 40 24.22 7.79 -9.28
C ALA A 40 23.62 6.52 -8.67
N ARG A 41 22.99 6.62 -7.49
CA ARG A 41 22.29 5.49 -6.85
C ARG A 41 21.18 4.93 -7.73
N ARG A 42 20.39 5.80 -8.39
CA ARG A 42 19.36 5.40 -9.37
C ARG A 42 19.96 4.58 -10.51
N THR A 43 21.03 5.08 -11.14
CA THR A 43 21.68 4.38 -12.25
C THR A 43 22.20 3.00 -11.83
N VAL A 44 22.86 2.92 -10.67
CA VAL A 44 23.35 1.64 -10.15
C VAL A 44 22.21 0.69 -9.78
N ALA A 45 21.12 1.20 -9.18
CA ALA A 45 19.93 0.41 -8.89
C ALA A 45 19.34 -0.21 -10.16
N GLN A 46 19.26 0.57 -11.24
CA GLN A 46 18.76 0.10 -12.52
C GLN A 46 19.67 -0.99 -13.12
N LEU A 47 20.99 -0.85 -13.02
CA LEU A 47 21.93 -1.88 -13.49
C LEU A 47 21.76 -3.19 -12.72
N TYR A 48 21.60 -3.13 -11.40
CA TYR A 48 21.31 -4.32 -10.59
C TYR A 48 19.95 -4.94 -10.95
N ALA A 49 18.91 -4.13 -11.15
CA ALA A 49 17.59 -4.62 -11.56
C ALA A 49 17.64 -5.31 -12.94
N GLN A 50 18.39 -4.76 -13.89
CA GLN A 50 18.60 -5.37 -15.22
C GLN A 50 19.38 -6.68 -15.11
N SER A 51 20.45 -6.70 -14.30
CA SER A 51 21.25 -7.90 -14.08
C SER A 51 20.43 -9.02 -13.41
N ALA A 52 19.57 -8.66 -12.46
CA ALA A 52 18.65 -9.62 -11.84
C ALA A 52 17.71 -10.27 -12.87
N LEU A 53 17.12 -9.48 -13.77
CA LEU A 53 16.25 -9.99 -14.84
C LEU A 53 16.99 -10.88 -15.81
N GLN A 54 18.21 -10.50 -16.20
CA GLN A 54 19.04 -11.33 -17.08
C GLN A 54 19.32 -12.70 -16.44
N LEU A 55 19.70 -12.73 -15.16
CA LEU A 55 19.95 -13.97 -14.44
C LEU A 55 18.67 -14.83 -14.28
N ILE A 56 17.49 -14.21 -14.15
CA ILE A 56 16.20 -14.93 -14.17
C ILE A 56 15.99 -15.62 -15.52
N ASP A 57 16.21 -14.90 -16.62
CA ASP A 57 16.02 -15.44 -17.97
C ASP A 57 17.02 -16.58 -18.25
N GLU A 58 18.27 -16.46 -17.77
CA GLU A 58 19.27 -17.52 -17.82
C GLU A 58 18.82 -18.77 -17.03
N ASP A 59 18.31 -18.60 -15.81
CA ASP A 59 17.79 -19.70 -14.98
C ASP A 59 16.61 -20.44 -15.65
N ILE A 60 15.71 -19.71 -16.31
CA ILE A 60 14.59 -20.30 -17.07
C ILE A 60 15.10 -21.15 -18.24
N GLY A 61 16.12 -20.67 -18.95
CA GLY A 61 16.74 -21.40 -20.07
C GLY A 61 17.37 -22.74 -19.65
N VAL A 62 17.92 -22.80 -18.44
CA VAL A 62 18.48 -24.04 -17.87
C VAL A 62 17.39 -25.07 -17.59
N TYR A 63 16.24 -24.66 -17.07
CA TYR A 63 15.11 -25.56 -16.86
C TYR A 63 14.50 -26.10 -18.15
N GLY A 64 14.26 -25.22 -19.15
CA GLY A 64 13.63 -25.60 -20.41
C GLY A 64 14.47 -26.55 -21.27
N SER A 65 15.76 -26.68 -20.99
CA SER A 65 16.71 -27.50 -21.77
C SER A 65 16.84 -28.94 -21.26
N THR A 66 16.17 -29.32 -20.17
CA THR A 66 16.13 -30.72 -19.72
C THR A 66 14.94 -31.45 -20.35
N PRO A 67 15.17 -32.40 -21.30
CA PRO A 67 14.06 -33.17 -21.86
C PRO A 67 13.45 -34.05 -20.76
N SER A 68 12.14 -33.89 -20.57
CA SER A 68 11.32 -34.78 -19.74
C SER A 68 11.50 -36.22 -20.23
N GLY A 69 12.36 -37.01 -19.58
CA GLY A 69 12.56 -38.42 -19.92
C GLY A 69 13.92 -39.04 -19.58
N CYS A 70 14.99 -38.27 -19.40
CA CYS A 70 16.29 -38.85 -19.02
C CYS A 70 16.57 -38.61 -17.54
N ALA A 71 16.25 -39.61 -16.70
CA ALA A 71 16.75 -39.71 -15.35
C ALA A 71 18.28 -39.87 -15.40
N SER A 72 19.02 -38.76 -15.35
CA SER A 72 20.47 -38.79 -15.21
C SER A 72 20.85 -38.39 -13.80
N SER A 73 21.33 -39.39 -13.05
CA SER A 73 22.18 -39.36 -11.87
C SER A 73 22.37 -38.02 -11.13
N HIS A 74 21.93 -38.01 -9.85
CA HIS A 74 22.35 -37.31 -8.62
C HIS A 74 23.59 -36.37 -8.53
N LEU A 75 24.20 -35.87 -9.61
CA LEU A 75 25.39 -35.00 -9.56
C LEU A 75 25.29 -33.70 -10.36
N ASP A 76 24.26 -33.49 -11.19
CA ASP A 76 24.08 -32.21 -11.87
C ASP A 76 23.27 -31.27 -10.96
N ARG A 77 23.96 -30.39 -10.24
CA ARG A 77 23.28 -29.22 -9.67
C ARG A 77 22.70 -28.43 -10.86
N PRO A 78 21.38 -28.23 -10.94
CA PRO A 78 20.79 -27.46 -12.05
C PRO A 78 21.30 -26.02 -12.05
N TYR A 79 21.83 -25.54 -10.92
CA TYR A 79 22.39 -24.19 -10.80
C TYR A 79 23.87 -24.21 -10.45
N PRO A 80 24.70 -23.42 -11.13
CA PRO A 80 26.14 -23.32 -10.83
C PRO A 80 26.44 -22.48 -9.57
N ARG A 81 25.43 -22.20 -8.73
CA ARG A 81 25.54 -21.32 -7.54
C ARG A 81 25.04 -21.97 -6.26
N SER A 82 25.52 -21.45 -5.13
CA SER A 82 25.02 -21.78 -3.79
C SER A 82 23.86 -20.86 -3.40
N PRO A 83 22.91 -21.32 -2.57
CA PRO A 83 21.78 -20.51 -2.15
C PRO A 83 22.22 -19.29 -1.35
N LEU A 84 21.51 -18.18 -1.53
CA LEU A 84 21.73 -16.93 -0.79
C LEU A 84 21.38 -17.09 0.69
N HIS A 85 20.38 -17.92 1.01
CA HIS A 85 19.94 -18.20 2.37
C HIS A 85 19.81 -19.71 2.60
N ARG A 86 20.22 -20.20 3.78
CA ARG A 86 20.27 -21.64 4.10
C ARG A 86 18.91 -22.35 4.01
N ASP A 87 17.83 -21.62 4.29
CA ASP A 87 16.46 -22.12 4.33
C ASP A 87 15.66 -21.74 3.06
N LEU A 88 16.37 -21.33 2.00
CA LEU A 88 15.79 -20.99 0.70
C LEU A 88 16.43 -21.84 -0.40
N PRO A 89 15.64 -22.61 -1.16
CA PRO A 89 16.18 -23.39 -2.26
C PRO A 89 16.48 -22.48 -3.46
N VAL A 90 17.52 -22.83 -4.23
CA VAL A 90 18.12 -21.95 -5.27
C VAL A 90 17.13 -21.64 -6.41
N ASP A 91 16.24 -22.58 -6.68
CA ASP A 91 15.20 -22.49 -7.71
C ASP A 91 14.18 -21.38 -7.46
N ILE A 92 13.91 -21.04 -6.20
CA ILE A 92 12.93 -20.01 -5.82
C ILE A 92 13.55 -18.60 -5.81
N GLU A 93 14.88 -18.48 -5.90
CA GLU A 93 15.55 -17.17 -5.88
C GLU A 93 15.09 -16.26 -7.02
N GLY A 94 14.91 -16.80 -8.23
CA GLY A 94 14.39 -16.05 -9.38
C GLY A 94 12.97 -15.54 -9.16
N LEU A 95 12.11 -16.37 -8.57
CA LEU A 95 10.74 -15.99 -8.20
C LEU A 95 10.74 -14.81 -7.21
N ILE A 96 11.49 -14.92 -6.10
CA ILE A 96 11.56 -13.86 -5.09
C ILE A 96 12.18 -12.58 -5.69
N ALA A 97 13.17 -12.70 -6.57
CA ALA A 97 13.72 -11.58 -7.29
C ALA A 97 12.64 -10.85 -8.12
N LEU A 98 11.77 -11.56 -8.83
CA LEU A 98 10.64 -10.94 -9.55
C LEU A 98 9.66 -10.22 -8.62
N LEU A 99 9.39 -10.77 -7.42
CA LEU A 99 8.55 -10.11 -6.42
C LEU A 99 9.17 -8.80 -5.94
N LEU A 100 10.48 -8.80 -5.61
CA LEU A 100 11.21 -7.58 -5.21
C LEU A 100 11.26 -6.55 -6.35
N LEU A 101 11.51 -6.99 -7.58
CA LEU A 101 11.54 -6.12 -8.75
C LEU A 101 10.16 -5.55 -9.08
N SER A 102 9.07 -6.28 -8.80
CA SER A 102 7.72 -5.73 -8.92
C SER A 102 7.56 -4.52 -8.01
N VAL A 103 7.96 -4.63 -6.73
CA VAL A 103 7.91 -3.51 -5.78
C VAL A 103 8.87 -2.38 -6.18
N TYR A 104 10.05 -2.69 -6.72
CA TYR A 104 10.97 -1.70 -7.29
C TYR A 104 10.33 -0.90 -8.44
N GLU A 105 9.67 -1.57 -9.39
CA GLU A 105 8.98 -0.90 -10.50
C GLU A 105 7.90 0.06 -10.01
N TYR A 106 7.17 -0.31 -8.95
CA TYR A 106 6.19 0.57 -8.31
C TYR A 106 6.85 1.73 -7.54
N CYS A 107 7.62 1.41 -6.50
CA CYS A 107 8.10 2.39 -5.53
C CYS A 107 9.18 3.30 -6.12
N GLN A 108 10.16 2.75 -6.83
CA GLN A 108 11.25 3.53 -7.39
C GLN A 108 10.90 4.15 -8.73
N ARG A 109 10.19 3.42 -9.60
CA ARG A 109 9.96 3.85 -10.99
C ARG A 109 8.56 4.39 -11.26
N GLY A 110 7.61 4.27 -10.32
CA GLY A 110 6.22 4.69 -10.50
C GLY A 110 5.47 3.94 -11.61
N ASN A 111 5.97 2.76 -12.04
CA ASN A 111 5.47 2.05 -13.22
C ASN A 111 4.59 0.85 -12.83
N LEU A 112 3.29 1.10 -12.67
CA LEU A 112 2.30 0.07 -12.33
C LEU A 112 2.17 -1.02 -13.40
N SER A 113 2.30 -0.67 -14.68
CA SER A 113 2.22 -1.64 -15.77
C SER A 113 3.37 -2.66 -15.70
N LYS A 114 4.60 -2.18 -15.48
CA LYS A 114 5.77 -3.05 -15.28
C LYS A 114 5.69 -3.83 -13.98
N MET A 115 5.25 -3.20 -12.88
CA MET A 115 4.98 -3.91 -11.62
C MET A 115 4.08 -5.13 -11.87
N ARG A 116 2.94 -4.93 -12.53
CA ARG A 116 1.98 -6.02 -12.84
C ARG A 116 2.57 -7.06 -13.79
N ALA A 117 3.31 -6.65 -14.82
CA ALA A 117 3.97 -7.58 -15.72
C ALA A 117 4.95 -8.52 -14.98
N ARG A 118 5.77 -7.95 -14.08
CA ARG A 118 6.71 -8.73 -13.24
C ARG A 118 5.99 -9.64 -12.26
N THR A 119 4.91 -9.15 -11.64
CA THR A 119 4.08 -9.96 -10.75
C THR A 119 3.40 -11.14 -11.47
N ASN A 120 2.93 -10.93 -12.71
CA ASN A 120 2.36 -12.01 -13.51
C ASN A 120 3.42 -13.03 -13.93
N GLN A 121 4.63 -12.57 -14.27
CA GLN A 121 5.76 -13.46 -14.54
C GLN A 121 6.10 -14.32 -13.31
N ALA A 122 6.11 -13.72 -12.12
CA ALA A 122 6.29 -14.43 -10.85
C ALA A 122 5.17 -15.45 -10.60
N LEU A 123 3.91 -15.08 -10.86
CA LEU A 123 2.77 -16.00 -10.72
C LEU A 123 2.92 -17.24 -11.60
N LEU A 124 3.25 -17.07 -12.88
CA LEU A 124 3.45 -18.18 -13.80
C LEU A 124 4.59 -19.09 -13.32
N GLN A 125 5.74 -18.51 -12.95
CA GLN A 125 6.87 -19.26 -12.42
C GLN A 125 6.51 -20.03 -11.14
N ALA A 126 5.77 -19.42 -10.21
CA ALA A 126 5.32 -20.08 -8.99
C ALA A 126 4.34 -21.23 -9.28
N MET A 127 3.47 -21.08 -10.28
CA MET A 127 2.55 -22.13 -10.70
C MET A 127 3.29 -23.30 -11.36
N ASP A 128 4.25 -23.02 -12.23
CA ASP A 128 5.09 -24.02 -12.91
C ASP A 128 5.92 -24.84 -11.91
N MET A 129 6.35 -24.20 -10.81
CA MET A 129 7.03 -24.84 -9.66
C MET A 129 6.08 -25.62 -8.73
N GLY A 130 4.76 -25.61 -8.98
CA GLY A 130 3.78 -26.28 -8.12
C GLY A 130 3.57 -25.62 -6.75
N LEU A 131 3.97 -24.35 -6.56
CA LEU A 131 3.86 -23.67 -5.26
C LEU A 131 2.42 -23.37 -4.82
N HIS A 132 1.45 -23.54 -5.71
CA HIS A 132 0.02 -23.40 -5.44
C HIS A 132 -0.60 -24.67 -4.82
N CYS A 133 0.07 -25.82 -4.93
CA CYS A 133 -0.42 -27.11 -4.46
C CYS A 133 0.64 -27.86 -3.63
N ILE A 134 1.28 -27.15 -2.70
CA ILE A 134 2.35 -27.70 -1.87
C ILE A 134 1.84 -28.86 -0.99
N PRO A 135 2.42 -30.08 -1.08
CA PRO A 135 2.03 -31.21 -0.24
C PRO A 135 2.55 -31.06 1.21
N GLU A 136 1.99 -31.82 2.15
CA GLU A 136 2.43 -31.85 3.56
C GLU A 136 3.83 -32.49 3.78
N GLU A 137 4.56 -32.83 2.72
CA GLU A 137 5.85 -33.50 2.81
C GLU A 137 6.93 -32.66 3.52
N VAL A 138 7.78 -33.32 4.31
CA VAL A 138 8.77 -32.70 5.19
C VAL A 138 10.08 -32.43 4.45
N ASP A 139 10.07 -31.60 3.41
CA ASP A 139 11.33 -30.98 2.97
C ASP A 139 11.67 -29.80 3.90
N GLY A 140 12.96 -29.49 4.05
CA GLY A 140 13.41 -28.40 4.93
C GLY A 140 13.07 -26.98 4.43
N PHE A 141 12.39 -26.87 3.28
CA PHE A 141 12.13 -25.62 2.56
C PHE A 141 10.64 -25.27 2.45
N GLN A 142 9.75 -26.05 3.07
CA GLN A 142 8.31 -25.85 2.94
C GLN A 142 7.85 -24.45 3.34
N GLU A 143 8.43 -23.89 4.40
CA GLU A 143 8.03 -22.57 4.87
C GLU A 143 8.45 -21.46 3.89
N SER A 144 9.64 -21.54 3.28
CA SER A 144 10.06 -20.56 2.28
C SER A 144 9.24 -20.67 1.00
N LYS A 145 8.85 -21.89 0.60
CA LYS A 145 7.89 -22.15 -0.50
C LYS A 145 6.51 -21.54 -0.23
N ARG A 146 5.93 -21.79 0.96
CA ARG A 146 4.65 -21.18 1.38
C ARG A 146 4.72 -19.66 1.35
N ARG A 147 5.78 -19.07 1.92
CA ARG A 147 5.97 -17.61 1.92
C ARG A 147 6.09 -17.06 0.50
N ALA A 148 6.85 -17.71 -0.37
CA ALA A 148 6.99 -17.29 -1.77
C ALA A 148 5.63 -17.29 -2.50
N TRP A 149 4.82 -18.34 -2.33
CA TRP A 149 3.46 -18.41 -2.88
C TRP A 149 2.57 -17.28 -2.37
N TRP A 150 2.44 -17.13 -1.05
CA TRP A 150 1.52 -16.15 -0.47
C TRP A 150 1.95 -14.69 -0.69
N TRP A 151 3.25 -14.42 -0.81
CA TRP A 151 3.74 -13.11 -1.27
C TRP A 151 3.47 -12.85 -2.76
N THR A 152 3.46 -13.89 -3.58
CA THR A 152 3.04 -13.79 -4.99
C THR A 152 1.56 -13.41 -5.09
N ILE A 153 0.70 -14.07 -4.30
CA ILE A 153 -0.73 -13.72 -4.20
C ILE A 153 -0.93 -12.31 -3.66
N HIS A 154 -0.19 -11.91 -2.61
CA HIS A 154 -0.23 -10.54 -2.10
C HIS A 154 0.04 -9.50 -3.20
N LEU A 155 1.14 -9.65 -3.95
CA LEU A 155 1.48 -8.67 -4.99
C LEU A 155 0.48 -8.72 -6.16
N LEU A 156 -0.05 -9.89 -6.49
CA LEU A 156 -1.09 -10.01 -7.51
C LEU A 156 -2.35 -9.21 -7.12
N TYR A 157 -2.78 -9.31 -5.86
CA TYR A 157 -3.91 -8.56 -5.33
C TYR A 157 -3.60 -7.06 -5.22
N LEU A 158 -2.41 -6.70 -4.73
CA LEU A 158 -1.97 -5.31 -4.65
C LEU A 158 -1.99 -4.64 -6.03
N THR A 159 -1.39 -5.26 -7.06
CA THR A 159 -1.39 -4.71 -8.43
C THR A 159 -2.81 -4.59 -9.00
N SER A 160 -3.67 -5.56 -8.69
CA SER A 160 -5.06 -5.61 -9.14
C SER A 160 -5.91 -4.52 -8.50
N THR A 161 -5.70 -4.23 -7.21
CA THR A 161 -6.36 -3.12 -6.51
C THR A 161 -5.87 -1.77 -7.02
N LEU A 162 -4.56 -1.59 -7.21
CA LEU A 162 -3.98 -0.34 -7.71
C LEU A 162 -4.44 0.03 -9.12
N GLN A 163 -4.63 -0.96 -9.99
CA GLN A 163 -5.06 -0.76 -11.39
C GLN A 163 -6.56 -0.99 -11.61
N ILE A 164 -7.26 -1.50 -10.59
CA ILE A 164 -8.66 -1.92 -10.63
C ILE A 164 -8.89 -2.88 -11.82
N LEU A 165 -8.09 -3.94 -11.85
CA LEU A 165 -8.15 -5.03 -12.82
C LEU A 165 -8.34 -6.37 -12.10
N PRO A 166 -9.01 -7.36 -12.71
CA PRO A 166 -9.09 -8.69 -12.12
C PRO A 166 -7.71 -9.37 -12.03
N PRO A 167 -7.40 -10.12 -10.95
CA PRO A 167 -6.21 -10.94 -10.87
C PRO A 167 -6.39 -12.18 -11.77
N HIS A 168 -5.29 -12.80 -12.17
CA HIS A 168 -5.33 -14.02 -12.97
C HIS A 168 -5.81 -15.25 -12.19
N ILE A 169 -5.63 -15.24 -10.87
CA ILE A 169 -6.09 -16.30 -9.96
C ILE A 169 -6.81 -15.65 -8.77
N LEU A 170 -7.91 -16.26 -8.34
CA LEU A 170 -8.69 -15.82 -7.18
C LEU A 170 -8.26 -16.60 -5.93
N LEU A 171 -8.40 -15.99 -4.76
CA LEU A 171 -8.04 -16.60 -3.49
C LEU A 171 -8.80 -17.91 -3.21
N GLY A 172 -10.04 -18.00 -3.68
CA GLY A 172 -10.89 -19.20 -3.56
C GLY A 172 -10.74 -20.22 -4.70
N ASP A 173 -9.72 -20.09 -5.55
CA ASP A 173 -9.48 -21.05 -6.64
C ASP A 173 -9.16 -22.45 -6.06
N SER A 174 -9.90 -23.47 -6.50
CA SER A 174 -9.81 -24.83 -5.97
C SER A 174 -8.46 -25.49 -6.18
N ARG A 175 -7.63 -24.98 -7.08
CA ARG A 175 -6.26 -25.47 -7.32
C ARG A 175 -5.30 -25.04 -6.21
N ILE A 176 -5.66 -24.03 -5.42
CA ILE A 176 -4.84 -23.54 -4.32
C ILE A 176 -5.07 -24.44 -3.11
N THR A 177 -4.11 -25.32 -2.83
CA THR A 177 -4.11 -26.18 -1.64
C THR A 177 -2.97 -25.86 -0.69
N THR A 178 -2.09 -24.93 -1.06
CA THR A 178 -0.94 -24.51 -0.24
C THR A 178 -1.39 -23.93 1.11
N PRO A 179 -0.93 -24.47 2.26
CA PRO A 179 -1.24 -23.92 3.57
C PRO A 179 -0.70 -22.49 3.75
N TYR A 180 -1.32 -21.71 4.64
CA TYR A 180 -0.78 -20.41 5.04
C TYR A 180 0.60 -20.55 5.70
N PRO A 181 1.50 -19.56 5.56
CA PRO A 181 2.77 -19.56 6.27
C PRO A 181 2.55 -19.48 7.78
N SER A 182 3.52 -20.00 8.54
CA SER A 182 3.45 -20.08 10.00
C SER A 182 4.49 -19.17 10.62
N TYR A 183 4.06 -18.34 11.56
CA TYR A 183 4.96 -17.57 12.44
C TYR A 183 5.10 -18.20 13.83
N HIS A 184 4.38 -19.30 14.09
CA HIS A 184 4.29 -19.94 15.40
C HIS A 184 3.74 -18.99 16.47
N VAL A 185 2.79 -18.13 16.06
CA VAL A 185 2.05 -17.23 16.94
C VAL A 185 0.58 -17.62 16.94
N SER A 186 -0.13 -17.32 18.03
CA SER A 186 -1.58 -17.58 18.11
C SER A 186 -2.31 -16.30 18.51
N PRO A 187 -3.26 -15.80 17.69
CA PRO A 187 -3.64 -16.29 16.34
C PRO A 187 -2.61 -15.98 15.23
N GLU A 188 -2.61 -16.80 14.17
CA GLU A 188 -1.80 -16.60 12.95
C GLU A 188 -2.42 -15.52 12.03
N PRO A 189 -1.66 -14.55 11.51
CA PRO A 189 -2.21 -13.38 10.82
C PRO A 189 -2.56 -13.61 9.34
N TRP A 190 -1.99 -14.63 8.69
CA TRP A 190 -2.00 -14.75 7.23
C TRP A 190 -3.38 -14.93 6.61
N LYS A 191 -4.24 -15.73 7.25
CA LYS A 191 -5.58 -16.00 6.74
C LYS A 191 -6.39 -14.71 6.67
N LEU A 192 -6.51 -14.00 7.80
CA LEU A 192 -7.24 -12.74 7.85
C LEU A 192 -6.64 -11.68 6.92
N TYR A 193 -5.31 -11.69 6.78
CA TYR A 193 -4.63 -10.78 5.85
C TYR A 193 -5.04 -11.03 4.40
N MET A 194 -5.01 -12.28 3.92
CA MET A 194 -5.41 -12.61 2.55
C MET A 194 -6.90 -12.32 2.30
N GLU A 195 -7.77 -12.67 3.24
CA GLU A 195 -9.20 -12.36 3.16
C GLU A 195 -9.46 -10.84 3.12
N SER A 196 -8.62 -10.04 3.80
CA SER A 196 -8.74 -8.59 3.80
C SER A 196 -8.35 -7.98 2.45
N GLN A 197 -7.33 -8.54 1.78
CA GLN A 197 -6.93 -8.13 0.43
C GLN A 197 -8.01 -8.46 -0.59
N ASP A 198 -8.62 -9.65 -0.48
CA ASP A 198 -9.70 -10.08 -1.35
C ASP A 198 -10.94 -9.19 -1.23
N THR A 199 -11.36 -8.94 0.01
CA THR A 199 -12.46 -8.02 0.31
C THR A 199 -12.16 -6.59 -0.16
N TYR A 200 -10.92 -6.13 -0.03
CA TYR A 200 -10.55 -4.79 -0.51
C TYR A 200 -10.66 -4.70 -2.04
N LEU A 201 -10.23 -5.73 -2.76
CA LEU A 201 -10.31 -5.75 -4.21
C LEU A 201 -11.76 -5.71 -4.72
N ASP A 202 -12.66 -6.46 -4.07
CA ASP A 202 -14.09 -6.44 -4.39
C ASP A 202 -14.70 -5.06 -4.17
N ILE A 203 -14.40 -4.43 -3.04
CA ILE A 203 -14.80 -3.05 -2.75
C ILE A 203 -14.24 -2.09 -3.80
N ALA A 204 -12.97 -2.26 -4.20
CA ALA A 204 -12.34 -1.36 -5.15
C ALA A 204 -13.00 -1.39 -6.53
N ARG A 205 -13.46 -2.57 -6.98
CA ARG A 205 -14.25 -2.72 -8.22
C ARG A 205 -15.65 -2.17 -8.06
N PHE A 206 -16.35 -2.56 -6.97
CA PHE A 206 -17.70 -2.09 -6.68
C PHE A 206 -17.77 -0.55 -6.65
N VAL A 207 -16.85 0.11 -5.95
CA VAL A 207 -16.80 1.57 -5.87
C VAL A 207 -16.50 2.20 -7.23
N LYS A 208 -15.60 1.61 -8.03
CA LYS A 208 -15.33 2.11 -9.40
C LYS A 208 -16.58 2.05 -10.27
N ASP A 209 -17.31 0.94 -10.21
CA ASP A 209 -18.55 0.77 -10.97
C ASP A 209 -19.61 1.77 -10.50
N LEU A 210 -19.75 1.95 -9.19
CA LEU A 210 -20.64 2.94 -8.58
C LEU A 210 -20.29 4.38 -9.02
N GLU A 211 -19.02 4.77 -8.96
CA GLU A 211 -18.55 6.09 -9.40
C GLU A 211 -18.68 6.36 -10.90
N SER A 212 -18.76 5.30 -11.71
CA SER A 212 -18.95 5.38 -13.15
C SER A 212 -20.41 5.48 -13.55
N GLN A 213 -21.31 4.83 -12.80
CA GLN A 213 -22.74 4.81 -13.06
C GLN A 213 -23.45 6.02 -12.48
N TYR A 214 -22.96 6.54 -11.35
CA TYR A 214 -23.64 7.59 -10.58
C TYR A 214 -22.75 8.84 -10.49
N PRO A 215 -23.18 9.97 -11.07
CA PRO A 215 -22.39 11.21 -11.02
C PRO A 215 -22.37 11.84 -9.63
N SER A 216 -23.39 11.56 -8.81
CA SER A 216 -23.56 12.15 -7.47
C SER A 216 -23.95 11.10 -6.42
N PRO A 217 -23.51 11.22 -5.16
CA PRO A 217 -23.90 10.30 -4.08
C PRO A 217 -25.42 10.16 -3.88
N GLU A 218 -26.19 11.23 -4.09
CA GLU A 218 -27.65 11.24 -3.92
C GLU A 218 -28.35 10.34 -4.94
N SER A 219 -27.71 10.11 -6.10
CA SER A 219 -28.24 9.26 -7.17
C SER A 219 -28.00 7.76 -6.94
N VAL A 220 -27.25 7.39 -5.89
CA VAL A 220 -26.93 5.99 -5.59
C VAL A 220 -28.18 5.24 -5.13
N PRO A 221 -28.58 4.15 -5.81
CA PRO A 221 -29.81 3.42 -5.51
C PRO A 221 -29.71 2.64 -4.20
N LEU A 222 -30.86 2.34 -3.60
CA LEU A 222 -30.96 1.58 -2.35
C LEU A 222 -30.24 0.22 -2.40
N SER A 223 -30.23 -0.46 -3.56
CA SER A 223 -29.51 -1.73 -3.73
C SER A 223 -28.01 -1.56 -3.49
N SER A 224 -27.39 -0.53 -4.06
CA SER A 224 -25.98 -0.23 -3.86
C SER A 224 -25.70 0.18 -2.41
N ARG A 225 -26.66 0.81 -1.71
CA ARG A 225 -26.51 1.13 -0.28
C ARG A 225 -26.51 -0.13 0.59
N HIS A 226 -27.39 -1.08 0.32
CA HIS A 226 -27.39 -2.37 1.02
C HIS A 226 -26.08 -3.13 0.81
N GLU A 227 -25.51 -3.04 -0.40
CA GLU A 227 -24.19 -3.60 -0.70
C GLU A 227 -23.07 -2.93 0.11
N ILE A 228 -23.12 -1.60 0.27
CA ILE A 228 -22.19 -0.86 1.14
C ILE A 228 -22.30 -1.32 2.58
N ASP A 229 -23.52 -1.45 3.12
CA ASP A 229 -23.73 -1.92 4.49
C ASP A 229 -23.24 -3.36 4.69
N ARG A 230 -23.42 -4.22 3.68
CA ARG A 230 -22.89 -5.58 3.68
C ARG A 230 -21.35 -5.58 3.73
N PHE A 231 -20.70 -4.76 2.92
CA PHE A 231 -19.24 -4.62 2.94
C PHE A 231 -18.75 -4.04 4.27
N ASP A 232 -19.38 -3.00 4.82
CA ASP A 232 -19.00 -2.41 6.11
C ASP A 232 -19.16 -3.41 7.25
N SER A 233 -20.23 -4.20 7.26
CA SER A 233 -20.45 -5.27 8.25
C SER A 233 -19.34 -6.32 8.20
N LYS A 234 -18.97 -6.77 6.99
CA LYS A 234 -17.85 -7.70 6.78
C LYS A 234 -16.52 -7.11 7.27
N LEU A 235 -16.21 -5.87 6.88
CA LEU A 235 -14.99 -5.18 7.29
C LEU A 235 -14.92 -5.00 8.81
N ARG A 236 -16.01 -4.62 9.47
CA ARG A 236 -16.05 -4.46 10.93
C ARG A 236 -15.82 -5.77 11.66
N SER A 237 -16.39 -6.87 11.18
CA SER A 237 -16.14 -8.19 11.74
C SER A 237 -14.64 -8.53 11.70
N MET A 238 -14.00 -8.34 10.54
CA MET A 238 -12.57 -8.58 10.37
C MET A 238 -11.71 -7.61 11.19
N MET A 239 -12.13 -6.35 11.33
CA MET A 239 -11.45 -5.38 12.18
C MET A 239 -11.48 -5.80 13.65
N THR A 240 -12.61 -6.29 14.16
CA THR A 240 -12.72 -6.84 15.53
C THR A 240 -11.77 -8.01 15.74
N GLU A 241 -11.74 -8.96 14.81
CA GLU A 241 -10.80 -10.09 14.85
C GLU A 241 -9.35 -9.57 14.85
N SER A 242 -9.01 -8.64 13.97
CA SER A 242 -7.66 -8.06 13.93
C SER A 242 -7.27 -7.35 15.22
N ASN A 243 -8.24 -6.73 15.92
CA ASN A 243 -7.99 -6.03 17.18
C ASN A 243 -7.91 -6.95 18.39
N SER A 244 -8.44 -8.17 18.32
CA SER A 244 -8.29 -9.17 19.39
C SER A 244 -6.84 -9.66 19.56
N PHE A 245 -5.98 -9.44 18.56
CA PHE A 245 -4.55 -9.65 18.72
C PHE A 245 -3.95 -8.56 19.61
N VAL A 246 -3.87 -8.87 20.91
CA VAL A 246 -3.00 -8.18 21.87
C VAL A 246 -1.63 -8.82 21.69
N GLY A 247 -0.69 -8.11 21.04
CA GLY A 247 0.66 -8.63 20.84
C GLY A 247 1.19 -9.11 22.19
N PRO A 248 1.41 -10.43 22.39
CA PRO A 248 2.09 -10.88 23.59
C PRO A 248 3.47 -10.21 23.64
N ASP A 249 4.15 -10.33 24.77
CA ASP A 249 5.59 -10.07 24.89
C ASP A 249 6.33 -11.07 24.00
N LEU A 250 6.17 -10.85 22.70
CA LEU A 250 6.73 -11.61 21.62
C LEU A 250 8.22 -11.40 21.78
N GLN A 251 8.95 -12.48 22.06
CA GLN A 251 10.40 -12.46 22.05
C GLN A 251 10.89 -11.64 20.85
N ASP A 252 11.91 -10.81 21.07
CA ASP A 252 12.58 -9.99 20.06
C ASP A 252 13.27 -10.86 18.99
N SER A 253 12.45 -11.56 18.22
CA SER A 253 12.81 -12.45 17.13
C SER A 253 12.32 -11.86 15.81
N ILE A 254 13.01 -12.20 14.73
CA ILE A 254 12.67 -11.73 13.38
C ILE A 254 11.27 -12.22 12.97
N GLU A 255 10.90 -13.44 13.37
CA GLU A 255 9.58 -14.03 13.07
C GLU A 255 8.44 -13.33 13.79
N ALA A 256 8.62 -12.98 15.07
CA ALA A 256 7.64 -12.18 15.80
C ALA A 256 7.43 -10.79 15.19
N HIS A 257 8.52 -10.17 14.73
CA HIS A 257 8.45 -8.89 14.00
C HIS A 257 7.70 -9.03 12.68
N ALA A 258 7.95 -10.08 11.92
CA ALA A 258 7.22 -10.38 10.69
C ALA A 258 5.72 -10.58 10.95
N ALA A 259 5.36 -11.36 11.99
CA ALA A 259 3.97 -11.56 12.40
C ALA A 259 3.27 -10.23 12.76
N ARG A 260 3.92 -9.37 13.56
CA ARG A 260 3.39 -8.04 13.91
C ARG A 260 3.19 -7.16 12.67
N ASN A 261 4.10 -7.24 11.70
CA ASN A 261 3.96 -6.50 10.45
C ASN A 261 2.78 -6.99 9.61
N ILE A 262 2.52 -8.30 9.51
CA ILE A 262 1.33 -8.81 8.80
C ILE A 262 0.04 -8.37 9.51
N TRP A 263 0.01 -8.35 10.85
CA TRP A 263 -1.12 -7.78 11.59
C TRP A 263 -1.36 -6.30 11.28
N ASN A 264 -0.29 -5.50 11.23
CA ASN A 264 -0.39 -4.10 10.85
C ASN A 264 -0.80 -3.92 9.38
N TYR A 265 -0.30 -4.76 8.46
CA TYR A 265 -0.74 -4.78 7.06
C TYR A 265 -2.22 -5.08 6.94
N THR A 266 -2.73 -6.02 7.74
CA THR A 266 -4.15 -6.37 7.80
C THR A 266 -4.98 -5.17 8.24
N ARG A 267 -4.62 -4.52 9.35
CA ARG A 267 -5.31 -3.32 9.84
C ARG A 267 -5.25 -2.17 8.84
N SER A 268 -4.09 -1.93 8.23
CA SER A 268 -3.95 -0.93 7.18
C SER A 268 -4.85 -1.25 5.98
N THR A 269 -4.86 -2.51 5.51
CA THR A 269 -5.70 -2.97 4.39
C THR A 269 -7.19 -2.77 4.69
N LEU A 270 -7.66 -3.21 5.86
CA LEU A 270 -9.07 -3.08 6.25
C LEU A 270 -9.50 -1.61 6.33
N ASN A 271 -8.67 -0.74 6.90
CA ASN A 271 -8.98 0.69 6.98
C ASN A 271 -8.92 1.37 5.61
N SER A 272 -8.01 0.99 4.72
CA SER A 272 -7.97 1.47 3.34
C SER A 272 -9.19 1.03 2.52
N ALA A 273 -9.63 -0.21 2.70
CA ALA A 273 -10.85 -0.73 2.08
C ALA A 273 -12.08 0.05 2.54
N ARG A 274 -12.18 0.30 3.86
CA ARG A 274 -13.28 1.06 4.45
C ARG A 274 -13.28 2.53 4.03
N LEU A 275 -12.11 3.15 3.92
CA LEU A 275 -11.96 4.49 3.35
C LEU A 275 -12.50 4.51 1.93
N ARG A 276 -12.05 3.58 1.08
CA ARG A 276 -12.49 3.51 -0.32
C ARG A 276 -13.99 3.31 -0.44
N LEU A 277 -14.59 2.48 0.41
CA LEU A 277 -16.02 2.20 0.42
C LEU A 277 -16.88 3.46 0.63
N TYR A 278 -16.48 4.33 1.57
CA TYR A 278 -17.28 5.48 1.99
C TYR A 278 -16.87 6.81 1.38
N ARG A 279 -15.65 6.93 0.83
CA ARG A 279 -15.08 8.20 0.35
C ARG A 279 -15.97 8.90 -0.67
N PHE A 280 -16.51 8.17 -1.63
CA PHE A 280 -17.38 8.73 -2.66
C PHE A 280 -18.64 9.38 -2.04
N ILE A 281 -19.28 8.70 -1.08
CA ILE A 281 -20.46 9.22 -0.38
C ILE A 281 -20.11 10.39 0.54
N ALA A 282 -18.99 10.29 1.24
CA ALA A 282 -18.58 11.28 2.25
C ALA A 282 -18.18 12.63 1.62
N PHE A 283 -17.39 12.60 0.54
CA PHE A 283 -16.69 13.79 0.05
C PHE A 283 -16.94 14.09 -1.41
N SER A 284 -17.68 13.25 -2.14
CA SER A 284 -17.78 13.34 -3.60
C SER A 284 -16.38 13.33 -4.27
N LYS A 285 -16.28 13.72 -5.54
CA LYS A 285 -15.00 13.80 -6.29
C LYS A 285 -14.26 15.12 -6.05
N ARG A 286 -14.19 15.63 -4.80
CA ARG A 286 -13.54 16.92 -4.48
C ARG A 286 -12.02 16.86 -4.65
N PRO A 287 -11.38 17.59 -5.59
CA PRO A 287 -9.93 17.62 -5.72
C PRO A 287 -9.28 18.54 -4.68
N ILE A 288 -8.25 18.05 -3.98
CA ILE A 288 -7.40 18.88 -3.09
C ILE A 288 -5.91 18.76 -3.42
N PHE A 289 -5.52 17.77 -4.22
CA PHE A 289 -4.13 17.57 -4.62
C PHE A 289 -3.89 18.14 -6.02
N LEU A 290 -2.68 18.66 -6.23
CA LEU A 290 -2.27 19.19 -7.53
C LEU A 290 -2.13 18.07 -8.56
N TRP A 291 -1.51 16.96 -8.16
CA TRP A 291 -1.26 15.83 -9.04
C TRP A 291 -2.19 14.66 -8.73
N ARG A 292 -2.44 13.86 -9.76
CA ARG A 292 -3.23 12.63 -9.63
C ARG A 292 -2.41 11.57 -8.92
N HIS A 293 -2.90 11.16 -7.75
CA HIS A 293 -2.39 10.02 -7.01
C HIS A 293 -3.44 8.93 -6.97
N CYS A 294 -3.14 7.77 -7.54
CA CYS A 294 -4.01 6.59 -7.48
C CYS A 294 -5.41 6.90 -8.07
N ASP A 295 -6.49 6.66 -7.32
CA ASP A 295 -7.88 7.01 -7.65
C ASP A 295 -8.36 8.34 -7.03
N LEU A 296 -7.45 9.22 -6.59
CA LEU A 296 -7.82 10.53 -6.09
C LEU A 296 -8.03 11.56 -7.22
N PRO A 297 -9.03 12.44 -7.09
CA PRO A 297 -9.20 13.59 -7.98
C PRO A 297 -8.05 14.57 -7.81
N ALA A 298 -7.67 15.25 -8.89
CA ALA A 298 -6.59 16.22 -8.88
C ALA A 298 -6.96 17.49 -9.65
N LEU A 299 -6.42 18.63 -9.21
CA LEU A 299 -6.71 19.95 -9.77
C LEU A 299 -6.20 20.09 -11.21
N ASN A 300 -5.04 19.51 -11.53
CA ASN A 300 -4.44 19.60 -12.86
C ASN A 300 -4.87 18.48 -13.82
N GLN A 301 -6.04 17.86 -13.63
CA GLN A 301 -6.50 16.86 -14.60
C GLN A 301 -6.82 17.53 -15.95
N PRO A 302 -6.20 17.11 -17.07
CA PRO A 302 -6.70 17.51 -18.37
C PRO A 302 -8.12 16.96 -18.53
N PRO A 303 -9.05 17.70 -19.16
CA PRO A 303 -10.39 17.19 -19.42
C PRO A 303 -10.27 15.85 -20.15
N SER A 304 -10.90 14.83 -19.59
CA SER A 304 -10.99 13.51 -20.22
C SER A 304 -11.53 13.69 -21.64
N GLY A 305 -10.73 13.28 -22.63
CA GLY A 305 -11.08 13.42 -24.04
C GLY A 305 -12.40 12.72 -24.33
N ASP A 306 -13.41 13.52 -24.64
CA ASP A 306 -14.62 13.21 -25.43
C ASP A 306 -15.57 14.44 -25.53
N GLU A 307 -15.24 15.60 -24.92
CA GLU A 307 -15.99 16.84 -25.15
C GLU A 307 -15.35 17.73 -26.24
N PRO A 308 -16.14 18.28 -27.18
CA PRO A 308 -15.62 19.08 -28.28
C PRO A 308 -15.03 20.40 -27.77
N MET A 309 -13.76 20.62 -28.13
CA MET A 309 -12.97 21.81 -27.83
C MET A 309 -13.64 23.09 -28.33
N THR A 310 -14.17 23.91 -27.41
CA THR A 310 -14.26 25.36 -27.62
C THR A 310 -13.07 26.01 -26.91
N HIS A 311 -12.20 26.60 -27.72
CA HIS A 311 -11.00 27.31 -27.29
C HIS A 311 -11.30 28.43 -26.28
N SER A 312 -10.69 28.35 -25.10
CA SER A 312 -10.23 29.51 -24.36
C SER A 312 -8.90 29.17 -23.70
N VAL A 313 -7.81 29.68 -24.30
CA VAL A 313 -6.50 29.76 -23.67
C VAL A 313 -6.49 31.06 -22.88
N GLY A 314 -6.53 30.97 -21.56
CA GLY A 314 -6.52 32.15 -20.69
C GLY A 314 -6.43 31.80 -19.20
N SER A 315 -5.22 31.90 -18.66
CA SER A 315 -4.89 32.27 -17.28
C SER A 315 -6.06 32.32 -16.27
N THR A 316 -6.20 31.28 -15.45
CA THR A 316 -6.86 31.37 -14.13
C THR A 316 -6.08 30.51 -13.15
N ALA A 317 -5.15 31.15 -12.45
CA ALA A 317 -4.67 30.64 -11.18
C ALA A 317 -5.87 30.57 -10.22
N LEU A 318 -6.09 29.39 -9.61
CA LEU A 318 -6.67 29.20 -8.27
C LEU A 318 -7.76 30.21 -7.87
N THR A 319 -8.95 30.14 -8.49
CA THR A 319 -10.19 30.55 -7.83
C THR A 319 -10.89 29.28 -7.34
N THR A 320 -10.34 28.69 -6.28
CA THR A 320 -10.84 27.48 -5.62
C THR A 320 -12.03 27.73 -4.68
N ASP A 321 -12.50 28.97 -4.57
CA ASP A 321 -13.69 29.29 -3.75
C ASP A 321 -14.95 28.58 -4.28
N ASP A 322 -15.26 28.64 -5.57
CA ASP A 322 -16.57 28.14 -6.06
C ASP A 322 -16.74 26.61 -6.05
N HIS A 323 -15.65 25.82 -6.02
CA HIS A 323 -15.74 24.36 -6.06
C HIS A 323 -15.76 23.67 -4.69
N ILE A 324 -15.43 24.39 -3.62
CA ILE A 324 -15.46 23.85 -2.27
C ILE A 324 -16.64 24.42 -1.45
N HIS A 325 -17.19 25.58 -1.84
CA HIS A 325 -18.21 26.33 -1.10
C HIS A 325 -19.67 25.89 -1.25
N ASN A 326 -19.99 24.86 -2.05
CA ASN A 326 -21.34 24.29 -2.01
C ASN A 326 -21.50 23.33 -0.82
N ALA A 327 -21.49 23.93 0.38
CA ALA A 327 -21.81 23.30 1.67
C ALA A 327 -23.30 23.42 2.02
N GLU A 328 -24.17 23.58 1.02
CA GLU A 328 -25.61 23.50 1.20
C GLU A 328 -26.04 22.02 1.12
N ASP A 329 -26.58 21.52 2.23
CA ASP A 329 -27.16 20.18 2.42
C ASP A 329 -26.28 18.90 2.32
N LEU A 330 -25.22 18.79 3.15
CA LEU A 330 -24.75 17.45 3.58
C LEU A 330 -25.91 16.65 4.20
N THR A 331 -26.21 15.52 3.57
CA THR A 331 -27.21 14.55 4.03
C THR A 331 -26.73 13.81 5.29
N ASN A 332 -27.66 13.27 6.08
CA ASN A 332 -27.32 12.40 7.23
C ASN A 332 -26.41 11.22 6.83
N GLU A 333 -26.57 10.75 5.59
CA GLU A 333 -25.78 9.68 4.99
C GLU A 333 -24.32 10.13 4.74
N ALA A 334 -24.11 11.32 4.17
CA ALA A 334 -22.77 11.88 3.99
C ALA A 334 -22.05 12.10 5.34
N VAL A 335 -22.78 12.48 6.39
CA VAL A 335 -22.23 12.61 7.75
C VAL A 335 -21.83 11.23 8.32
N HIS A 336 -22.67 10.21 8.16
CA HIS A 336 -22.34 8.84 8.57
C HIS A 336 -21.12 8.29 7.82
N ALA A 337 -21.06 8.49 6.50
CA ALA A 337 -19.92 8.11 5.67
C ALA A 337 -18.64 8.86 6.10
N SER A 338 -18.74 10.15 6.39
CA SER A 338 -17.64 10.97 6.91
C SER A 338 -17.12 10.45 8.26
N LYS A 339 -18.02 10.02 9.16
CA LYS A 339 -17.65 9.38 10.44
C LYS A 339 -16.91 8.06 10.23
N ALA A 340 -17.34 7.25 9.26
CA ALA A 340 -16.67 6.01 8.90
C ALA A 340 -15.27 6.28 8.30
N CYS A 341 -15.16 7.27 7.42
CA CYS A 341 -13.90 7.73 6.84
C CYS A 341 -12.94 8.27 7.91
N LEU A 342 -13.40 9.15 8.81
CA LEU A 342 -12.61 9.71 9.92
C LEU A 342 -11.99 8.60 10.77
N LYS A 343 -12.81 7.67 11.27
CA LYS A 343 -12.34 6.55 12.10
C LYS A 343 -11.30 5.70 11.37
N SER A 344 -11.54 5.43 10.09
CA SER A 344 -10.66 4.58 9.28
C SER A 344 -9.34 5.29 8.95
N ALA A 345 -9.36 6.59 8.66
CA ALA A 345 -8.15 7.38 8.44
C ALA A 345 -7.27 7.45 9.68
N LEU A 346 -7.84 7.73 10.86
CA LEU A 346 -7.10 7.78 12.13
C LEU A 346 -6.51 6.40 12.48
N ALA A 347 -7.28 5.33 12.31
CA ALA A 347 -6.80 3.96 12.54
C ALA A 347 -5.69 3.57 11.54
N PHE A 348 -5.85 3.93 10.26
CA PHE A 348 -4.82 3.72 9.24
C PHE A 348 -3.53 4.45 9.61
N THR A 349 -3.59 5.73 10.01
CA THR A 349 -2.40 6.50 10.41
C THR A 349 -1.63 5.78 11.51
N ARG A 350 -2.31 5.27 12.54
CA ARG A 350 -1.67 4.54 13.64
C ARG A 350 -1.01 3.25 13.16
N SER A 351 -1.72 2.43 12.38
CA SER A 351 -1.17 1.19 11.83
C SER A 351 -0.01 1.45 10.88
N PHE A 352 -0.13 2.43 9.99
CA PHE A 352 0.90 2.78 9.01
C PHE A 352 2.18 3.30 9.69
N SER A 353 2.06 4.18 10.68
CA SER A 353 3.20 4.59 11.49
C SER A 353 3.85 3.38 12.19
N ALA A 354 3.08 2.45 12.74
CA ALA A 354 3.65 1.25 13.37
C ALA A 354 4.42 0.34 12.40
N ILE A 355 4.07 0.34 11.10
CA ILE A 355 4.85 -0.38 10.07
C ILE A 355 6.15 0.39 9.75
N CYS A 356 6.05 1.70 9.59
CA CYS A 356 7.13 2.57 9.14
C CYS A 356 8.10 3.00 10.24
N SER A 357 7.74 2.87 11.52
CA SER A 357 8.57 3.26 12.66
C SER A 357 9.74 2.30 12.86
N PRO A 358 11.00 2.79 12.76
CA PRO A 358 12.15 2.05 13.23
C PRO A 358 12.21 2.20 14.75
N ASP A 359 11.56 1.33 15.53
CA ASP A 359 11.93 1.29 16.95
C ASP A 359 13.34 0.72 17.04
N ASN A 360 14.23 1.45 17.70
CA ASN A 360 15.50 0.92 18.14
C ASN A 360 15.20 -0.12 19.23
N CYS A 361 15.55 -1.40 19.02
CA CYS A 361 15.71 -2.30 20.14
C CYS A 361 16.77 -1.71 21.08
N ALA A 362 16.56 -1.84 22.39
CA ALA A 362 17.40 -1.23 23.44
C ALA A 362 18.90 -1.53 23.31
N ASP A 363 19.26 -2.63 22.62
CA ASP A 363 20.64 -3.08 22.41
C ASP A 363 21.31 -2.55 21.13
N GLY A 364 20.66 -1.68 20.34
CA GLY A 364 21.27 -1.00 19.18
C GLY A 364 21.78 -1.92 18.05
N THR A 365 21.56 -3.22 18.15
CA THR A 365 22.16 -4.26 17.31
C THR A 365 21.22 -4.77 16.21
N ILE A 366 19.92 -4.51 16.30
CA ILE A 366 18.91 -4.88 15.30
C ILE A 366 18.14 -3.63 14.88
N LEU A 367 18.52 -3.05 13.74
CA LEU A 367 17.68 -2.09 13.03
C LEU A 367 16.46 -2.85 12.47
N ARG A 368 15.25 -2.45 12.88
CA ARG A 368 14.03 -3.04 12.32
C ARG A 368 14.00 -2.87 10.79
N PRO A 369 13.64 -3.91 10.02
CA PRO A 369 13.50 -3.78 8.58
C PRO A 369 12.47 -2.69 8.23
N ARG A 370 12.88 -1.70 7.44
CA ARG A 370 11.94 -0.70 6.92
C ARG A 370 11.06 -1.36 5.84
N PRO A 371 9.72 -1.29 5.93
CA PRO A 371 8.85 -1.79 4.88
C PRO A 371 9.12 -1.04 3.58
N LEU A 372 9.05 -1.73 2.44
CA LEU A 372 8.92 -1.05 1.16
C LEU A 372 7.57 -0.32 1.12
N PRO A 373 7.44 0.83 0.43
CA PRO A 373 6.24 1.66 0.49
C PRO A 373 5.07 1.12 -0.35
N SER A 374 4.70 -0.15 -0.14
CA SER A 374 3.55 -0.81 -0.80
C SER A 374 2.22 -0.11 -0.51
N PHE A 375 2.11 0.55 0.65
CA PHE A 375 0.92 1.31 1.07
C PHE A 375 0.93 2.79 0.68
N ALA A 376 1.81 3.26 -0.21
CA ALA A 376 1.90 4.69 -0.56
C ALA A 376 0.57 5.28 -1.05
N CYS A 377 -0.13 4.60 -1.95
CA CYS A 377 -1.49 4.99 -2.36
C CYS A 377 -2.49 5.04 -1.18
N CYS A 378 -2.41 4.09 -0.26
CA CYS A 378 -3.29 4.07 0.91
C CYS A 378 -3.01 5.23 1.86
N ALA A 379 -1.75 5.62 2.02
CA ALA A 379 -1.36 6.81 2.77
C ALA A 379 -1.93 8.08 2.14
N MET A 380 -1.87 8.22 0.80
CA MET A 380 -2.49 9.34 0.11
C MET A 380 -4.00 9.41 0.33
N GLN A 381 -4.70 8.26 0.27
CA GLN A 381 -6.15 8.19 0.53
C GLN A 381 -6.52 8.61 1.97
N ALA A 382 -5.72 8.20 2.95
CA ALA A 382 -5.90 8.60 4.34
C ALA A 382 -5.61 10.09 4.53
N SER A 383 -4.50 10.61 3.99
CA SER A 383 -4.15 12.04 4.03
C SER A 383 -5.24 12.91 3.40
N TYR A 384 -5.74 12.51 2.23
CA TYR A 384 -6.86 13.18 1.56
C TYR A 384 -8.09 13.30 2.48
N THR A 385 -8.45 12.20 3.14
CA THR A 385 -9.59 12.15 4.06
C THR A 385 -9.39 13.09 5.26
N LEU A 386 -8.20 13.06 5.87
CA LEU A 386 -7.87 13.94 7.00
C LEU A 386 -7.93 15.42 6.60
N LEU A 387 -7.40 15.77 5.43
CA LEU A 387 -7.35 17.15 4.94
C LEU A 387 -8.74 17.69 4.57
N ILE A 388 -9.58 16.89 3.89
CA ILE A 388 -10.95 17.33 3.59
C ILE A 388 -11.76 17.55 4.86
N LEU A 389 -11.64 16.63 5.82
CA LEU A 389 -12.32 16.79 7.11
C LEU A 389 -11.79 18.02 7.85
N LEU A 390 -10.48 18.25 7.84
CA LEU A 390 -9.88 19.42 8.46
C LEU A 390 -10.46 20.72 7.88
N TYR A 391 -10.40 20.88 6.56
CA TYR A 391 -10.97 22.03 5.85
C TYR A 391 -12.47 22.21 6.19
N THR A 392 -13.23 21.12 6.12
CA THR A 392 -14.69 21.15 6.31
C THR A 392 -15.04 21.58 7.73
N LEU A 393 -14.31 21.10 8.73
CA LEU A 393 -14.57 21.41 10.13
C LEU A 393 -14.10 22.82 10.51
N GLU A 394 -12.96 23.30 9.99
CA GLU A 394 -12.51 24.67 10.19
C GLU A 394 -13.55 25.67 9.66
N HIS A 395 -14.09 25.42 8.46
CA HIS A 395 -15.15 26.24 7.90
C HIS A 395 -16.46 26.16 8.72
N ALA A 396 -16.80 24.98 9.25
CA ALA A 396 -17.98 24.82 10.11
C ALA A 396 -17.87 25.59 11.43
N VAL A 397 -16.67 25.67 12.02
CA VAL A 397 -16.42 26.48 13.23
C VAL A 397 -16.48 27.97 12.90
N ALA A 398 -15.86 28.40 11.79
CA ALA A 398 -15.88 29.79 11.36
C ALA A 398 -17.30 30.31 11.04
N SER A 399 -18.13 29.48 10.40
CA SER A 399 -19.51 29.80 10.03
C SER A 399 -20.55 29.57 11.16
N GLY A 400 -20.13 29.04 12.32
CA GLY A 400 -21.03 28.73 13.43
C GLY A 400 -21.91 27.49 13.23
N ASN A 401 -21.71 26.73 12.15
CA ASN A 401 -22.50 25.54 11.79
C ASN A 401 -22.02 24.25 12.50
N CYS A 402 -21.58 24.37 13.76
CA CYS A 402 -20.96 23.27 14.51
C CYS A 402 -21.91 22.08 14.76
N VAL A 403 -23.20 22.36 14.97
CA VAL A 403 -24.23 21.34 15.28
C VAL A 403 -24.33 20.28 14.19
N ARG A 404 -24.07 20.64 12.94
CA ARG A 404 -24.15 19.74 11.77
C ARG A 404 -23.16 18.58 11.85
N TYR A 405 -22.02 18.78 12.49
CA TYR A 405 -20.94 17.81 12.59
C TYR A 405 -20.85 17.15 13.96
N ARG A 406 -21.90 17.29 14.78
CA ARG A 406 -21.97 16.71 16.13
C ARG A 406 -21.66 15.22 16.16
N GLU A 407 -22.11 14.47 15.14
CA GLU A 407 -21.88 13.03 15.01
C GLU A 407 -20.40 12.64 14.84
N LEU A 408 -19.54 13.57 14.43
CA LEU A 408 -18.09 13.33 14.30
C LEU A 408 -17.36 13.47 15.65
N ILE A 409 -17.97 14.17 16.61
CA ILE A 409 -17.40 14.38 17.94
C ILE A 409 -17.56 13.10 18.77
N TYR A 410 -16.52 12.74 19.51
CA TYR A 410 -16.59 11.66 20.49
C TYR A 410 -17.37 12.15 21.73
N ASP A 411 -18.49 11.49 22.03
CA ASP A 411 -19.33 11.73 23.20
C ASP A 411 -19.76 13.21 23.39
N PRO A 412 -20.58 13.78 22.49
CA PRO A 412 -20.89 15.21 22.51
C PRO A 412 -21.96 15.58 23.54
N GLU A 413 -21.56 16.31 24.59
CA GLU A 413 -22.51 16.99 25.48
C GLU A 413 -23.23 18.14 24.75
N PRO A 414 -24.55 18.32 24.94
CA PRO A 414 -25.30 19.41 24.30
C PRO A 414 -24.68 20.79 24.60
N GLY A 415 -24.44 21.59 23.57
CA GLY A 415 -23.85 22.92 23.70
C GLY A 415 -22.31 22.96 23.74
N THR A 416 -21.64 21.80 23.64
CA THR A 416 -20.17 21.71 23.59
C THR A 416 -19.64 21.49 22.18
N GLU A 417 -20.49 21.56 21.15
CA GLU A 417 -20.16 21.18 19.77
C GLU A 417 -18.95 21.94 19.23
N ARG A 418 -18.88 23.25 19.46
CA ARG A 418 -17.74 24.07 19.04
C ARG A 418 -16.43 23.57 19.65
N ASN A 419 -16.39 23.40 20.96
CA ASN A 419 -15.20 22.92 21.67
C ASN A 419 -14.81 21.50 21.22
N GLY A 420 -15.81 20.64 20.96
CA GLY A 420 -15.58 19.30 20.44
C GLY A 420 -14.99 19.29 19.04
N LEU A 421 -15.47 20.17 18.14
CA LEU A 421 -14.90 20.34 16.80
C LEU A 421 -13.50 20.93 16.84
N GLU A 422 -13.24 21.94 17.69
CA GLU A 422 -11.91 22.52 17.85
C GLU A 422 -10.88 21.46 18.32
N ARG A 423 -11.28 20.57 19.25
CA ARG A 423 -10.43 19.42 19.66
C ARG A 423 -10.20 18.44 18.51
N LEU A 424 -11.25 18.12 17.74
CA LEU A 424 -11.14 17.22 16.59
C LEU A 424 -10.25 17.81 15.48
N ILE A 425 -10.36 19.10 15.21
CA ILE A 425 -9.48 19.83 14.29
C ILE A 425 -8.02 19.69 14.72
N GLN A 426 -7.73 19.84 16.02
CA GLN A 426 -6.37 19.63 16.52
C GLN A 426 -5.90 18.19 16.34
N GLU A 427 -6.74 17.19 16.65
CA GLU A 427 -6.41 15.78 16.41
C GLU A 427 -6.12 15.52 14.91
N LEU A 428 -6.89 16.12 14.00
CA LEU A 428 -6.66 16.00 12.56
C LEU A 428 -5.32 16.60 12.14
N ARG A 429 -4.97 17.80 12.62
CA ARG A 429 -3.68 18.45 12.35
C ARG A 429 -2.50 17.60 12.84
N ASP A 430 -2.62 17.05 14.05
CA ASP A 430 -1.60 16.17 14.63
C ASP A 430 -1.42 14.88 13.81
N ASN A 431 -2.52 14.30 13.31
CA ASN A 431 -2.48 13.10 12.49
C ASN A 431 -1.97 13.37 11.07
N VAL A 432 -2.28 14.51 10.44
CA VAL A 432 -1.67 14.93 9.16
C VAL A 432 -0.17 15.09 9.33
N THR A 433 0.27 15.74 10.41
CA THR A 433 1.70 15.93 10.73
C THR A 433 2.40 14.59 10.94
N ARG A 434 1.79 13.67 11.68
CA ARG A 434 2.30 12.30 11.87
C ARG A 434 2.39 11.54 10.55
N MET A 435 1.38 11.68 9.68
CA MET A 435 1.37 11.05 8.36
C MET A 435 2.51 11.58 7.49
N LEU A 436 2.68 12.90 7.41
CA LEU A 436 3.80 13.54 6.70
C LEU A 436 5.15 13.03 7.20
N HIS A 437 5.37 13.01 8.51
CA HIS A 437 6.62 12.48 9.08
C HIS A 437 6.85 11.00 8.70
N THR A 438 5.80 10.19 8.77
CA THR A 438 5.86 8.77 8.39
C THR A 438 6.18 8.60 6.90
N MET A 439 5.52 9.38 6.04
CA MET A 439 5.74 9.37 4.60
C MET A 439 7.15 9.86 4.24
N ASP A 440 7.65 10.94 4.84
CA ASP A 440 9.02 11.44 4.63
C ASP A 440 10.06 10.36 5.00
N ASN A 441 9.85 9.63 6.09
CA ASN A 441 10.74 8.56 6.52
C ASN A 441 10.70 7.33 5.59
N CYS A 442 9.54 6.98 5.05
CA CYS A 442 9.34 5.77 4.24
C CYS A 442 9.51 6.00 2.72
N PHE A 443 9.23 7.19 2.21
CA PHE A 443 9.15 7.47 0.76
C PHE A 443 10.36 8.23 0.23
N SER A 444 11.11 8.94 1.07
CA SER A 444 12.23 9.81 0.66
C SER A 444 13.31 9.13 -0.19
N THR A 445 13.42 7.80 -0.08
CA THR A 445 14.40 7.00 -0.84
C THR A 445 13.90 6.60 -2.23
N PHE A 446 12.58 6.62 -2.46
CA PHE A 446 11.93 5.97 -3.60
C PHE A 446 11.25 6.98 -4.52
N GLU A 447 11.79 7.17 -5.71
CA GLU A 447 11.41 8.30 -6.57
C GLU A 447 9.98 8.24 -7.12
N GLY A 448 9.42 7.04 -7.28
CA GLY A 448 8.05 6.85 -7.74
C GLY A 448 7.00 7.31 -6.72
N VAL A 449 7.37 7.46 -5.45
CA VAL A 449 6.48 7.85 -4.35
C VAL A 449 6.95 9.08 -3.57
N MET A 450 8.18 9.57 -3.80
CA MET A 450 8.77 10.68 -3.02
C MET A 450 8.05 12.03 -3.17
N ALA A 451 7.25 12.23 -4.21
CA ALA A 451 6.48 13.46 -4.42
C ALA A 451 5.16 13.50 -3.63
N MET A 452 4.67 12.34 -3.18
CA MET A 452 3.40 12.23 -2.44
C MET A 452 3.35 13.07 -1.14
N PRO A 453 4.39 13.10 -0.28
CA PRO A 453 4.37 13.92 0.94
C PRO A 453 4.31 15.42 0.63
N GLU A 454 4.93 15.85 -0.47
CA GLU A 454 4.95 17.27 -0.85
C GLU A 454 3.55 17.78 -1.24
N ASP A 455 2.79 16.98 -1.98
CA ASP A 455 1.40 17.32 -2.29
C ASP A 455 0.50 17.38 -1.05
N VAL A 456 0.71 16.48 -0.08
CA VAL A 456 0.01 16.52 1.21
C VAL A 456 0.38 17.79 1.99
N ARG A 457 1.67 18.17 1.99
CA ARG A 457 2.17 19.37 2.68
C ARG A 457 1.61 20.65 2.07
N ASN A 458 1.59 20.75 0.74
CA ASN A 458 1.03 21.88 0.02
C ASN A 458 -0.47 22.05 0.32
N ALA A 459 -1.24 20.95 0.27
CA ALA A 459 -2.66 20.98 0.62
C ALA A 459 -2.87 21.37 2.10
N PHE A 460 -2.04 20.87 3.02
CA PHE A 460 -2.13 21.19 4.44
C PHE A 460 -1.84 22.67 4.74
N GLN A 461 -0.81 23.24 4.10
CA GLN A 461 -0.47 24.66 4.24
C GLN A 461 -1.56 25.56 3.67
N TYR A 462 -2.14 25.20 2.52
CA TYR A 462 -3.23 25.95 1.91
C TYR A 462 -4.45 26.02 2.82
N ILE A 463 -4.84 24.89 3.44
CA ILE A 463 -5.95 24.84 4.39
C ILE A 463 -5.66 25.73 5.61
N GLY A 464 -4.46 25.62 6.19
CA GLY A 464 -4.04 26.45 7.33
C GLY A 464 -4.05 27.95 7.03
N ALA A 465 -3.67 28.37 5.82
CA ALA A 465 -3.69 29.77 5.40
C ALA A 465 -5.12 30.29 5.09
N SER A 466 -6.11 29.41 4.90
CA SER A 466 -7.50 29.80 4.61
C SER A 466 -8.35 30.00 5.87
N GLY A 467 -7.80 29.66 7.06
CA GLY A 467 -8.48 29.75 8.36
C GLY A 467 -8.04 30.92 9.24
N GLU A 468 -7.08 31.74 8.78
CA GLU A 468 -6.70 33.04 9.36
C GLU A 468 -7.38 34.19 8.60
#